data_AF-A0A0F8X5L2-F1
#
_entry.id   AF-A0A0F8X5L2-F1
#
_cell.length_a   1.000
_cell.length_b   1.000
_cell.length_c   1.000
_cell.angle_alpha   90.00
_cell.angle_beta   90.00
_cell.angle_gamma   90.00
#
_symmetry.space_group_name_H-M   'P 1'
#
loop_
_entity.id
_entity.type
_entity.pdbx_description
1 polymer ?
#
loop_
_entity_poly.entity_id
_entity_poly.type
_entity_poly.pdbx_seq_one_letter_code
_entity_poly.pdbx_strand_id
1 'polypeptide(L)' 'MAMRLRIVEDILIALCAAETDPMPDDVYLDDGQHYAIAAKFWRDYQGETITWQEEEDNRLAETQKVRDSTQKKQKQ' A
#
# COMPACT_ATOMS: atom_id res chain seq x y z
N MET A 1 -6.33 -5.89 -8.79
CA MET A 1 -5.81 -4.67 -8.12
C MET A 1 -4.30 -4.77 -8.03
N ALA A 2 -3.59 -3.90 -8.72
CA ALA A 2 -2.14 -3.89 -8.70
C ALA A 2 -1.61 -3.13 -7.47
N MET A 3 -0.75 -3.79 -6.68
CA MET A 3 -0.04 -3.16 -5.56
C MET A 3 1.46 -3.10 -5.83
N ARG A 4 2.13 -2.14 -5.21
CA ARG A 4 3.59 -2.08 -5.11
C ARG A 4 4.00 -2.03 -3.64
N LEU A 5 5.08 -2.70 -3.30
CA LEU A 5 5.78 -2.48 -2.04
C LEU A 5 6.99 -1.60 -2.32
N ARG A 6 7.23 -0.61 -1.46
CA ARG A 6 8.35 0.33 -1.55
C ARG A 6 8.94 0.56 -0.17
N ILE A 7 10.26 0.75 -0.09
CA ILE A 7 10.91 1.24 1.11
C ILE A 7 11.04 2.77 1.00
N VAL A 8 10.49 3.50 1.97
CA VAL A 8 10.61 4.97 2.10
C VAL A 8 11.07 5.25 3.52
N GLU A 9 12.18 5.95 3.69
CA GLU A 9 12.73 6.27 5.03
C GLU A 9 12.90 4.99 5.90
N ASP A 10 13.44 3.92 5.30
CA ASP A 10 13.60 2.58 5.90
C ASP A 10 12.31 1.84 6.31
N ILE A 11 11.13 2.39 5.95
CA ILE A 11 9.81 1.79 6.22
C ILE A 11 9.25 1.16 4.95
N LEU A 12 8.81 -0.11 5.06
CA LEU A 12 8.16 -0.83 3.99
C LEU A 12 6.68 -0.44 3.93
N ILE A 13 6.26 0.22 2.85
CA ILE A 13 4.88 0.67 2.63
C ILE A 13 4.24 -0.06 1.45
N ALA A 14 2.93 -0.25 1.53
CA ALA A 14 2.10 -0.76 0.43
C ALA A 14 1.42 0.39 -0.31
N LEU A 15 1.53 0.39 -1.64
CA LEU A 15 1.06 1.46 -2.52
C LEU A 15 0.10 0.91 -3.58
N CYS A 16 -0.93 1.70 -3.91
CA CYS A 16 -1.73 1.47 -5.10
C CYS A 16 -0.89 1.77 -6.35
N ALA A 17 -0.71 0.77 -7.22
CA ALA A 17 0.13 0.93 -8.41
C ALA A 17 -0.47 1.92 -9.42
N ALA A 18 -1.79 2.09 -9.42
CA ALA A 18 -2.47 3.06 -10.27
C ALA A 18 -2.22 4.50 -9.81
N GLU A 19 -2.00 4.74 -8.52
CA GLU A 19 -1.92 6.09 -7.94
C GLU A 19 -0.49 6.62 -7.80
N THR A 20 0.50 5.76 -7.97
CA THR A 20 1.93 6.05 -7.75
C THR A 20 2.75 5.84 -9.02
N ASP A 21 3.87 6.54 -9.16
CA ASP A 21 4.85 6.27 -10.23
C ASP A 21 5.76 5.10 -9.86
N PRO A 22 6.13 4.23 -10.82
CA PRO A 22 7.05 3.13 -10.55
C PRO A 22 8.46 3.67 -10.23
N MET A 23 9.12 3.05 -9.25
CA MET A 23 10.52 3.29 -8.90
C MET A 23 11.36 2.01 -9.07
N PRO A 24 12.69 2.13 -9.31
CA PRO A 24 13.56 0.98 -9.59
C PRO A 24 13.51 -0.17 -8.57
N ASP A 25 13.27 0.14 -7.30
CA ASP A 25 13.26 -0.83 -6.20
C ASP A 25 11.86 -1.27 -5.77
N ASP A 26 10.82 -0.90 -6.53
CA ASP A 26 9.46 -1.34 -6.25
C ASP A 26 9.31 -2.84 -6.47
N VAL A 27 8.70 -3.52 -5.50
CA VAL A 27 8.22 -4.90 -5.70
C VAL A 27 6.76 -4.84 -6.13
N TYR A 28 6.49 -5.23 -7.37
CA TYR A 28 5.14 -5.31 -7.88
C TYR A 28 4.47 -6.61 -7.42
N LEU A 29 3.24 -6.50 -6.93
CA LEU A 29 2.41 -7.63 -6.56
C LEU A 29 1.23 -7.73 -7.53
N ASP A 30 1.13 -8.87 -8.20
CA ASP A 30 -0.09 -9.24 -8.91
C ASP A 30 -1.21 -9.67 -7.95
N ASP A 31 -2.39 -9.90 -8.51
CA ASP A 31 -3.58 -10.27 -7.73
C ASP A 31 -3.40 -11.59 -6.96
N GLY A 32 -2.64 -12.54 -7.51
CA GLY A 32 -2.37 -13.83 -6.87
C GLY A 32 -1.43 -13.70 -5.67
N GLN A 33 -0.36 -12.93 -5.83
CA GLN A 33 0.60 -12.63 -4.75
C GLN A 33 -0.07 -11.84 -3.63
N HIS A 34 -0.84 -10.81 -3.97
CA HIS A 34 -1.61 -10.02 -3.01
C HIS A 34 -2.57 -10.92 -2.22
N TYR A 35 -3.36 -11.75 -2.90
CA TYR A 35 -4.28 -12.66 -2.23
C TYR A 35 -3.56 -13.65 -1.32
N ALA A 36 -2.43 -14.23 -1.75
CA ALA A 36 -1.67 -15.18 -0.95
C ALA A 36 -1.14 -14.56 0.36
N ILE A 37 -0.62 -13.33 0.31
CA ILE A 37 -0.14 -12.59 1.48
C ILE A 37 -1.30 -12.28 2.43
N ALA A 38 -2.40 -11.73 1.91
CA ALA A 38 -3.58 -11.40 2.72
C ALA A 38 -4.18 -12.65 3.41
N ALA A 39 -4.28 -13.75 2.67
CA ALA A 39 -4.78 -15.02 3.20
C ALA A 39 -3.84 -15.65 4.24
N LYS A 40 -2.52 -15.43 4.13
CA LYS A 40 -1.55 -15.86 5.15
C LYS A 40 -1.68 -15.00 6.41
N PHE A 41 -1.69 -13.68 6.28
CA PHE A 41 -1.90 -12.74 7.40
C PHE A 41 -3.19 -13.07 8.16
N TRP A 42 -4.31 -13.22 7.46
CA TRP A 42 -5.60 -13.57 8.06
C TRP A 42 -5.58 -14.87 8.86
N ARG A 43 -4.86 -15.90 8.39
CA ARG A 43 -4.75 -17.20 9.07
C ARG A 43 -3.89 -17.12 10.32
N ASP A 44 -2.83 -16.33 10.30
CA ASP A 44 -1.89 -16.22 11.42
C ASP A 44 -2.48 -15.42 12.58
N TYR A 45 -3.27 -14.38 12.26
CA TYR A 45 -3.84 -13.48 13.26
C TYR A 45 -5.25 -13.87 13.74
N GLN A 46 -5.73 -15.08 13.43
CA GLN A 46 -7.03 -15.57 13.92
C GLN A 46 -7.07 -15.56 15.46
N GLY A 47 -7.85 -14.63 16.04
CA GLY A 47 -8.10 -14.55 17.48
C GLY A 47 -7.19 -13.57 18.25
N GLU A 48 -6.30 -12.86 17.55
CA GLU A 48 -5.47 -11.82 18.18
C GLU A 48 -6.02 -10.41 17.90
N THR A 49 -5.84 -9.50 18.86
CA THR A 49 -6.11 -8.07 18.63
C THR A 49 -4.89 -7.45 17.97
N ILE A 50 -5.03 -7.08 16.70
CA ILE A 50 -4.00 -6.34 15.98
C ILE A 50 -4.03 -4.88 16.47
N THR A 51 -2.92 -4.41 17.03
CA THR A 51 -2.69 -2.99 17.27
C THR A 51 -2.00 -2.43 16.04
N TRP A 52 -2.76 -1.70 15.22
CA TRP A 52 -2.23 -1.13 14.01
C TRP A 52 -1.37 0.09 14.33
N GLN A 53 -0.08 0.07 13.93
CA GLN A 53 0.76 1.28 13.86
C GLN A 53 0.47 2.05 12.56
N GLU A 54 -0.82 2.17 12.23
CA GLU A 54 -1.32 2.64 10.94
C GLU A 54 -0.92 4.08 10.59
N GLU A 55 -0.55 4.90 11.57
CA GLU A 55 -0.45 6.34 11.36
C GLU A 55 0.80 6.76 10.56
N GLU A 56 1.95 6.10 10.77
CA GLU A 56 3.19 6.46 10.08
C GLU A 56 3.27 5.88 8.66
N ASP A 57 3.01 4.57 8.52
CA ASP A 57 3.05 3.86 7.24
C ASP A 57 2.04 4.45 6.24
N ASN A 58 0.80 4.70 6.70
CA ASN A 58 -0.22 5.31 5.83
C ASN A 58 0.16 6.75 5.47
N ARG A 59 0.69 7.53 6.41
CA ARG A 59 1.14 8.91 6.12
C ARG A 59 2.22 8.89 5.05
N LEU A 60 3.20 8.00 5.13
CA LEU A 60 4.25 7.84 4.12
C LEU A 60 3.65 7.38 2.78
N ALA A 61 2.73 6.42 2.78
CA ALA A 61 2.04 5.96 1.57
C ALA A 61 1.29 7.10 0.86
N GLU A 62 0.61 7.97 1.60
CA GLU A 62 -0.08 9.13 1.05
C GLU A 62 0.88 10.13 0.36
N THR A 63 2.11 10.30 0.86
CA THR A 63 3.10 11.18 0.20
C THR A 63 3.49 10.71 -1.20
N GLN A 64 3.31 9.42 -1.50
CA GLN A 64 3.71 8.81 -2.77
C GLN A 64 2.61 8.90 -3.85
N LYS A 65 1.38 9.24 -3.47
CA LYS A 65 0.23 9.26 -4.38
C LYS A 65 0.23 10.54 -5.22
N VAL A 66 0.57 10.40 -6.50
CA VAL A 66 0.63 11.54 -7.44
C VAL A 66 -0.71 11.79 -8.14
N ARG A 67 -1.62 10.81 -8.17
CA ARG A 67 -2.89 10.88 -8.92
C ARG A 67 -4.15 11.08 -8.07
N ASP A 68 -4.04 10.89 -6.76
CA ASP A 68 -5.17 11.02 -5.84
C ASP A 68 -5.61 12.50 -5.67
N SER A 69 -4.69 13.44 -5.91
CA SER A 69 -4.95 14.89 -5.89
C SER A 69 -5.69 15.41 -7.13
N THR A 70 -5.74 14.65 -8.22
CA THR A 70 -6.30 15.12 -9.51
C THR A 70 -7.82 14.99 -9.58
N GLN A 71 -8.44 14.09 -8.79
CA GLN A 71 -9.89 13.89 -8.80
C GLN A 71 -10.67 14.91 -7.95
N LYS A 72 -10.05 15.62 -7.00
CA LYS A 72 -10.72 16.64 -6.18
C LYS A 72 -11.01 17.96 -6.93
N LYS A 73 -10.41 18.19 -8.10
CA LYS A 73 -10.56 19.45 -8.88
C LYS A 73 -11.64 19.43 -9.98
N GLN A 74 -12.35 18.32 -10.19
CA GLN A 74 -13.37 18.21 -11.25
C GLN A 74 -14.83 18.19 -10.76
N LYS A 75 -15.09 18.48 -9.48
CA LYS A 75 -16.44 18.63 -8.92
C LYS A 75 -16.66 20.02 -8.30
N GLN A 76 -16.50 21.08 -9.11
CA GLN A 76 -17.08 22.41 -8.84
C GLN A 76 -17.96 22.81 -10.00
#